data_AF-A0A9X2G5L4-F1
#
_entry.id   AF-A0A9X2G5L4-F1
#
_cell.length_a   1.000
_cell.length_b   1.000
_cell.length_c   1.000
_cell.angle_alpha   90.00
_cell.angle_beta   90.00
_cell.angle_gamma   90.00
#
_symmetry.space_group_name_H-M   'P 1'
#
loop_
_entity.id
_entity.type
_entity.pdbx_description
1 polymer ?
#
loop_
_entity_poly.entity_id
_entity_poly.type
_entity_poly.pdbx_seq_one_letter_code
_entity_poly.pdbx_strand_id
1 'polypeptide(L)'
;MFPLSNWTELDIWSYIEAEDIDLPDLYLAKEREVVERGGMLYEVNDFTPLKDGESAQVLSTRYRTVGDANLTACVESTASTLHDVVEEVAAVRLTERGATRGDDRVSEAAMEDRKKEGYF
;
A
#
# COMPACT_ATOMS: atom_id res chain seq x y z
N MET A 1 16.07 0.94 -18.42
CA MET A 1 16.20 -0.49 -18.03
C MET A 1 15.40 -0.69 -16.75
N PHE A 2 14.47 -1.66 -16.72
CA PHE A 2 13.65 -1.98 -15.55
C PHE A 2 13.96 -3.42 -15.08
N PRO A 3 14.91 -3.61 -14.14
CA PRO A 3 15.46 -4.93 -13.83
C PRO A 3 14.47 -5.90 -13.17
N LEU A 4 13.43 -5.37 -12.53
CA LEU A 4 12.42 -6.14 -11.80
C LEU A 4 11.09 -6.28 -12.57
N SER A 5 11.07 -5.97 -13.87
CA SER A 5 9.82 -5.88 -14.65
C SER A 5 9.03 -7.19 -14.74
N ASN A 6 9.71 -8.33 -14.61
CA ASN A 6 9.11 -9.66 -14.70
C ASN A 6 8.80 -10.28 -13.32
N TRP A 7 9.07 -9.55 -12.23
CA TRP A 7 8.82 -10.00 -10.87
C TRP A 7 7.38 -9.65 -10.48
N THR A 8 6.73 -10.59 -9.80
CA THR A 8 5.47 -10.36 -9.10
C THR A 8 5.71 -9.72 -7.74
N GLU A 9 4.65 -9.24 -7.09
CA GLU A 9 4.75 -8.74 -5.72
C GLU A 9 5.24 -9.82 -4.75
N LEU A 10 4.75 -11.06 -4.92
CA LEU A 10 5.18 -12.19 -4.10
C LEU A 10 6.67 -12.49 -4.28
N ASP A 11 7.20 -12.36 -5.50
CA ASP A 11 8.64 -12.55 -5.75
C ASP A 11 9.47 -11.50 -4.99
N ILE A 12 9.00 -10.25 -4.92
CA ILE A 12 9.67 -9.17 -4.19
C ILE A 12 9.67 -9.45 -2.69
N TRP A 13 8.51 -9.76 -2.10
CA TRP A 13 8.42 -10.02 -0.66
C TRP A 13 9.18 -11.28 -0.24
N SER A 14 9.09 -12.35 -1.03
CA SER A 14 9.84 -13.59 -0.75
C SER A 14 11.35 -13.36 -0.82
N TYR A 15 11.82 -12.48 -1.72
CA TYR A 15 13.23 -12.13 -1.81
C TYR A 15 13.70 -11.28 -0.63
N ILE A 16 12.90 -10.30 -0.20
CA ILE A 16 13.18 -9.50 1.00
C ILE A 16 13.32 -10.40 2.23
N GLU A 17 12.42 -11.37 2.40
CA GLU A 17 12.48 -12.35 3.50
C GLU A 17 13.73 -13.25 3.39
N ALA A 18 14.02 -13.79 2.19
CA ALA A 18 15.13 -14.71 1.99
C ALA A 18 16.52 -14.06 2.19
N GLU A 19 16.66 -12.79 1.83
CA GLU A 19 17.91 -12.04 1.95
C GLU A 19 18.00 -11.22 3.26
N ASP A 20 17.01 -11.34 4.15
CA ASP A 20 16.95 -10.61 5.44
C ASP A 20 17.14 -9.09 5.26
N ILE A 21 16.41 -8.51 4.30
CA ILE A 21 16.51 -7.09 3.99
C ILE A 21 15.68 -6.29 5.00
N ASP A 22 16.34 -5.40 5.74
CA ASP A 22 15.69 -4.45 6.64
C ASP A 22 14.64 -3.60 5.92
N LEU A 23 13.44 -3.52 6.51
CA LEU A 23 12.35 -2.69 6.00
C LEU A 23 11.92 -1.61 6.97
N PRO A 24 11.41 -0.47 6.44
CA PRO A 24 10.68 0.48 7.25
C PRO A 24 9.42 -0.14 7.87
N ASP A 25 9.18 0.17 9.13
CA ASP A 25 8.00 -0.25 9.91
C ASP A 25 6.64 0.09 9.27
N LEU A 26 6.60 1.05 8.33
CA LEU A 26 5.38 1.42 7.61
C LEU A 26 4.81 0.26 6.79
N TYR A 27 5.67 -0.66 6.33
CA TYR A 27 5.26 -1.83 5.57
C TYR A 27 4.65 -2.94 6.42
N LEU A 28 4.81 -2.86 7.74
CA LEU A 28 4.28 -3.83 8.70
C LEU A 28 3.01 -3.31 9.37
N ALA A 29 2.14 -4.25 9.72
CA ALA A 29 0.89 -3.96 10.39
C ALA A 29 1.15 -3.39 11.79
N LYS A 30 0.54 -2.24 12.06
CA LYS A 30 0.53 -1.59 13.37
C LYS A 30 -0.79 -0.87 13.58
N GLU A 31 -1.17 -0.73 14.85
CA GLU A 31 -2.32 0.09 15.22
C GLU A 31 -2.06 1.56 14.87
N ARG A 32 -2.93 2.14 14.05
CA ARG A 32 -2.90 3.54 13.65
C ARG A 32 -4.27 4.15 13.85
N GLU A 33 -4.29 5.39 14.33
CA GLU A 33 -5.49 6.20 14.27
C GLU A 33 -5.72 6.61 12.81
N VAL A 34 -6.83 6.19 12.24
CA VAL A 34 -7.15 6.38 10.83
C VAL A 34 -8.51 7.05 10.66
N VAL A 35 -8.61 7.87 9.62
CA VAL A 35 -9.86 8.46 9.15
C VAL A 35 -10.19 7.91 7.77
N GLU A 36 -11.42 7.45 7.59
CA GLU A 36 -11.90 7.00 6.28
C GLU A 36 -12.32 8.20 5.44
N ARG A 37 -11.69 8.37 4.27
CA ARG A 37 -12.05 9.41 3.30
C ARG A 37 -12.20 8.78 1.92
N GLY A 38 -13.45 8.74 1.45
CA GLY A 38 -13.76 8.17 0.14
C GLY A 38 -13.40 6.69 0.02
N GLY A 39 -13.55 5.88 1.08
CA GLY A 39 -13.25 4.44 1.05
C GLY A 39 -11.76 4.11 1.14
N MET A 40 -10.93 5.06 1.58
CA MET A 40 -9.51 4.86 1.85
C MET A 40 -9.22 5.26 3.29
N LEU A 41 -8.28 4.56 3.92
CA LEU A 41 -7.89 4.79 5.31
C LEU A 41 -6.62 5.65 5.35
N TYR A 42 -6.75 6.88 5.83
CA TYR A 42 -5.62 7.76 6.03
C TYR A 42 -5.22 7.80 7.49
N GLU A 43 -3.93 7.60 7.78
CA GLU A 43 -3.40 7.83 9.13
C GLU A 43 -3.56 9.31 9.52
N VAL A 44 -4.11 9.55 10.71
CA VAL A 44 -4.25 10.88 11.28
C VAL A 44 -2.87 11.35 11.76
N ASN A 45 -2.37 12.44 11.17
CA ASN A 45 -1.08 13.03 11.50
C ASN A 45 -1.04 14.53 11.12
N ASP A 46 0.10 15.18 11.27
CA ASP A 46 0.28 16.62 10.99
C ASP A 46 -0.04 17.02 9.54
N PHE A 47 0.13 16.11 8.57
CA PHE A 47 -0.15 16.34 7.15
C PHE A 47 -1.58 15.94 6.77
N THR A 48 -2.18 15.05 7.54
CA THR A 48 -3.54 14.54 7.34
C THR A 48 -4.35 14.68 8.63
N PRO A 49 -4.58 15.91 9.12
CA PRO A 49 -5.30 16.13 10.37
C PRO A 49 -6.77 15.74 10.21
N LEU A 50 -7.41 15.39 11.32
CA LEU A 50 -8.85 15.18 11.38
C LEU A 50 -9.59 16.50 11.11
N LYS A 51 -10.60 16.49 10.24
CA LYS A 51 -11.43 17.67 9.93
C LYS A 51 -12.67 17.70 10.81
N ASP A 52 -13.28 18.88 10.92
CA ASP A 52 -14.52 19.07 11.66
C ASP A 52 -15.61 18.11 11.18
N GLY A 53 -16.18 17.35 12.12
CA GLY A 53 -17.24 16.37 11.86
C GLY A 53 -16.77 15.00 11.37
N GLU A 54 -15.46 14.80 11.15
CA GLU A 54 -14.90 13.46 10.93
C GLU A 54 -14.72 12.72 12.25
N SER A 55 -14.69 11.38 12.18
CA SER A 55 -14.37 10.52 13.31
C SER A 55 -13.25 9.58 12.91
N ALA A 56 -12.22 9.50 13.74
CA ALA A 56 -11.14 8.55 13.57
C ALA A 56 -11.44 7.25 14.32
N GLN A 57 -10.78 6.19 13.90
CA GLN A 57 -10.81 4.87 14.54
C GLN A 57 -9.40 4.29 14.59
N VAL A 58 -9.11 3.48 15.59
CA VAL A 58 -7.83 2.77 15.66
C VAL A 58 -7.98 1.44 14.93
N LEU A 59 -7.19 1.23 13.89
CA LEU A 59 -7.16 -0.01 13.12
C LEU A 59 -5.73 -0.52 12.97
N SER A 60 -5.58 -1.85 12.88
CA SER A 60 -4.33 -2.46 12.45
C SER A 60 -4.19 -2.31 10.94
N THR A 61 -3.22 -1.51 10.51
CA THR A 61 -3.03 -1.20 9.09
C THR A 61 -1.58 -1.30 8.68
N ARG A 62 -1.29 -1.38 7.37
CA ARG A 62 0.06 -1.26 6.81
C ARG A 62 0.03 -0.45 5.52
N TYR A 63 1.18 0.04 5.09
CA TYR A 63 1.35 0.68 3.79
C TYR A 63 1.90 -0.34 2.79
N ARG A 64 1.17 -0.58 1.71
CA ARG A 64 1.68 -1.40 0.59
C ARG A 64 2.40 -0.58 -0.48
N THR A 65 2.07 0.71 -0.53
CA THR A 65 2.77 1.72 -1.33
C THR A 65 3.06 2.90 -0.43
N VAL A 66 4.19 3.57 -0.64
CA VAL A 66 4.55 4.79 0.11
C VAL A 66 4.83 5.91 -0.90
N GLY A 67 4.18 7.05 -0.68
CA GLY A 67 4.41 8.32 -1.37
C GLY A 67 4.28 9.46 -0.35
N ASP A 68 3.68 10.57 -0.74
CA ASP A 68 3.44 11.68 0.19
C ASP A 68 2.38 11.32 1.25
N ALA A 69 2.59 11.76 2.49
CA ALA A 69 1.79 11.40 3.67
C ALA A 69 0.32 11.81 3.57
N ASN A 70 0.00 12.84 2.79
CA ASN A 70 -1.35 13.34 2.56
C ASN A 70 -2.06 12.71 1.36
N LEU A 71 -1.36 11.88 0.58
CA LEU A 71 -1.89 11.25 -0.64
C LEU A 71 -1.89 9.71 -0.58
N THR A 72 -1.16 9.14 0.38
CA THR A 72 -1.01 7.70 0.52
C THR A 72 -1.90 7.17 1.63
N ALA A 73 -2.81 6.25 1.30
CA ALA A 73 -3.64 5.55 2.27
C ALA A 73 -2.99 4.24 2.73
N CYS A 74 -3.26 3.85 3.97
CA CYS A 74 -2.95 2.53 4.49
C CYS A 74 -4.06 1.53 4.12
N VAL A 75 -3.77 0.24 4.26
CA VAL A 75 -4.76 -0.85 4.16
C VAL A 75 -4.87 -1.55 5.50
N GLU A 76 -6.06 -2.03 5.85
CA GLU A 76 -6.22 -2.93 6.99
C GLU A 76 -5.39 -4.20 6.76
N SER A 77 -4.63 -4.59 7.78
CA SER A 77 -3.77 -5.76 7.73
C SER A 77 -3.40 -6.20 9.14
N THR A 78 -3.15 -7.49 9.31
CA THR A 78 -2.61 -8.06 10.55
C THR A 78 -1.16 -8.51 10.39
N ALA A 79 -0.55 -8.27 9.23
CA ALA A 79 0.78 -8.72 8.88
C ALA A 79 1.89 -7.92 9.59
N SER A 80 2.24 -8.35 10.80
CA SER A 80 3.15 -7.63 11.72
C SER A 80 4.62 -7.98 11.51
N THR A 81 4.92 -9.02 10.73
CA THR A 81 6.27 -9.48 10.38
C THR A 81 6.42 -9.63 8.87
N LEU A 82 7.67 -9.73 8.38
CA LEU A 82 7.95 -10.02 6.96
C LEU A 82 7.26 -11.31 6.51
N HIS A 83 7.32 -12.35 7.35
CA HIS A 83 6.68 -13.62 7.08
C HIS A 83 5.17 -13.47 6.90
N ASP A 84 4.51 -12.74 7.82
CA ASP A 84 3.07 -12.50 7.71
C ASP A 84 2.71 -11.74 6.43
N VAL A 85 3.57 -10.83 5.95
CA VAL A 85 3.35 -10.08 4.70
C VAL A 85 3.43 -11.03 3.50
N VAL A 86 4.41 -11.94 3.48
CA VAL A 86 4.53 -12.96 2.42
C VAL A 86 3.28 -13.85 2.40
N GLU A 87 2.82 -14.33 3.56
CA GLU A 87 1.59 -15.15 3.66
C GLU A 87 0.35 -14.37 3.20
N GLU A 88 0.20 -13.11 3.62
CA GLU A 88 -0.91 -12.25 3.22
C GLU A 88 -0.93 -12.04 1.71
N VAL A 89 0.21 -11.71 1.10
CA VAL A 89 0.33 -11.49 -0.35
C VAL A 89 0.10 -12.78 -1.13
N ALA A 90 0.58 -13.93 -0.65
CA ALA A 90 0.33 -15.23 -1.28
C ALA A 90 -1.16 -15.62 -1.26
N ALA A 91 -1.90 -15.20 -0.23
CA ALA A 91 -3.34 -15.47 -0.11
C ALA A 91 -4.20 -14.52 -0.96
N VAL A 92 -3.72 -13.31 -1.24
CA VAL A 92 -4.46 -12.28 -1.98
C VAL A 92 -4.36 -12.52 -3.49
N ARG A 93 -5.51 -12.74 -4.14
CA ARG A 93 -5.62 -12.88 -5.62
C ARG A 93 -5.79 -11.55 -6.35
N LEU A 94 -5.79 -10.41 -5.65
CA LEU A 94 -6.10 -9.09 -6.20
C LEU A 94 -4.83 -8.22 -6.31
N THR A 95 -4.64 -7.56 -7.44
CA THR A 95 -3.48 -6.68 -7.68
C THR A 95 -3.60 -5.36 -6.91
N GLU A 96 -2.47 -4.82 -6.45
CA GLU A 96 -2.45 -3.83 -5.37
C GLU A 96 -2.81 -2.38 -5.73
N ARG A 97 -2.69 -1.98 -7.00
CA ARG A 97 -2.61 -0.56 -7.38
C ARG A 97 -3.91 0.23 -7.19
N GLY A 98 -5.07 -0.42 -7.25
CA GLY A 98 -6.38 0.26 -7.14
C GLY A 98 -6.83 0.61 -5.72
N ALA A 99 -6.18 0.11 -4.67
CA ALA A 99 -6.71 0.19 -3.30
C ALA A 99 -6.15 1.34 -2.44
N THR A 100 -4.94 1.83 -2.71
CA THR A 100 -4.19 2.72 -1.79
C THR A 100 -3.88 4.12 -2.31
N ARG A 101 -4.17 4.38 -3.59
CA ARG A 101 -3.87 5.64 -4.27
C ARG A 101 -5.14 6.39 -4.63
N GLY A 102 -5.37 7.51 -3.96
CA GLY A 102 -6.60 8.29 -4.11
C GLY A 102 -6.79 8.96 -5.46
N ASP A 103 -5.70 9.18 -6.19
CA ASP A 103 -5.65 9.73 -7.54
C ASP A 103 -5.83 8.67 -8.64
N ASP A 104 -5.58 7.38 -8.35
CA ASP A 104 -5.66 6.28 -9.32
C ASP A 104 -7.09 5.91 -9.72
N ARG A 105 -8.14 6.41 -9.03
CA ARG A 105 -9.54 6.17 -9.40
C ARG A 105 -9.95 6.70 -10.77
N VAL A 106 -9.07 7.43 -11.47
CA VAL A 106 -9.31 7.95 -12.83
C VAL A 106 -8.53 7.18 -13.92
N SER A 107 -7.60 6.27 -13.59
CA SER A 107 -6.55 5.91 -14.56
C SER A 107 -6.09 4.45 -14.62
N GLU A 108 -6.85 3.49 -14.10
CA GLU A 108 -6.43 2.08 -14.15
C GLU A 108 -6.34 1.54 -15.60
N ALA A 109 -7.30 1.91 -16.47
CA ALA A 109 -7.25 1.59 -17.90
C ALA A 109 -6.11 2.34 -18.64
N ALA A 110 -5.79 3.57 -18.21
CA ALA A 110 -4.87 4.45 -18.92
C ALA A 110 -3.38 4.19 -18.59
N MET A 111 -3.04 3.47 -17.52
CA MET A 111 -1.65 3.09 -17.22
C MET A 111 -1.22 1.81 -17.94
N GLU A 112 -2.09 0.80 -18.02
CA GLU A 112 -1.82 -0.44 -18.75
C GLU A 112 -1.74 -0.20 -20.27
N ASP A 113 -2.59 0.69 -20.81
CA ASP A 113 -2.52 1.08 -22.23
C ASP A 113 -1.24 1.87 -22.55
N ARG A 114 -0.80 2.79 -21.68
CA ARG A 114 0.46 3.54 -21.89
C ARG A 114 1.73 2.68 -21.81
N LYS A 115 1.69 1.57 -21.05
CA LYS A 115 2.77 0.57 -21.06
C LYS A 115 2.82 -0.20 -22.38
N LYS A 116 1.67 -0.55 -22.95
CA LYS A 116 1.61 -1.20 -24.28
C LYS A 116 2.02 -0.26 -25.41
N GLU A 117 1.78 1.04 -25.27
CA GLU A 117 2.15 2.07 -26.25
C GLU A 117 3.63 2.51 -26.19
N GLY A 118 4.44 1.92 -25.31
CA GLY A 118 5.88 2.16 -25.28
C GLY A 118 6.30 3.50 -24.68
N TYR A 119 5.46 4.10 -23.83
CA TYR A 119 5.83 5.30 -23.08
C TYR A 119 6.72 5.02 -21.86
N PHE A 120 7.16 3.78 -21.67
CA PHE A 120 8.19 3.34 -20.73
C PHE A 120 8.99 2.18 -21.31
#